data_AF-A0A528C9S7-F1
#
_entry.id   AF-A0A528C9S7-F1
#
_cell.length_a   1.000
_cell.length_b   1.000
_cell.length_c   1.000
_cell.angle_alpha   90.00
_cell.angle_beta   90.00
_cell.angle_gamma   90.00
#
_symmetry.space_group_name_H-M   'P 1'
#
loop_
_entity.id
_entity.type
_entity.pdbx_description
1 polymer ?
#
loop_
_entity_poly.entity_id
_entity_poly.type
_entity_poly.pdbx_seq_one_letter_code
_entity_poly.pdbx_strand_id
1 'polypeptide(L)' 'MKLDIRTDFTKFPRAVSVLAAGEAGAVAPYDRAVLAHDERHLRRRAIETARSDKVLVDLPEPVALNDGDR' A
#
# COMPACT_ATOMS: atom_id res chain seq x y z
N MET A 1 15.48 -4.25 -10.71
CA MET A 1 15.49 -3.39 -9.52
C MET A 1 16.05 -4.21 -8.36
N LYS A 2 17.20 -3.82 -7.80
CA LYS A 2 17.92 -4.60 -6.78
C LYS A 2 17.31 -4.25 -5.41
N LEU A 3 16.75 -5.23 -4.71
CA LEU A 3 16.17 -5.02 -3.38
C LEU A 3 17.34 -4.90 -2.38
N ASP A 4 17.67 -3.67 -1.95
CA ASP A 4 18.76 -3.44 -1.01
C ASP A 4 18.39 -3.98 0.38
N ILE A 5 19.12 -5.01 0.82
CA ILE A 5 18.92 -5.72 2.10
C ILE A 5 19.11 -4.82 3.34
N ARG A 6 19.61 -3.59 3.14
CA ARG A 6 19.79 -2.56 4.17
C ARG A 6 18.55 -1.72 4.42
N THR A 7 17.48 -1.93 3.66
CA THR A 7 16.22 -1.22 3.85
C THR A 7 15.55 -1.71 5.12
N ASP A 8 15.54 -0.89 6.17
CA ASP A 8 14.85 -1.20 7.41
C ASP A 8 13.34 -0.96 7.23
N PHE A 9 12.63 -2.02 6.85
CA PHE A 9 11.19 -2.00 6.62
C PHE A 9 10.39 -1.77 7.91
N THR A 10 10.99 -1.89 9.10
CA THR A 10 10.28 -1.66 10.37
C THR A 10 10.01 -0.18 10.64
N LYS A 11 10.70 0.72 9.94
CA LYS A 11 10.50 2.17 10.05
C LYS A 11 9.42 2.72 9.13
N PHE A 12 8.92 1.92 8.20
CA PHE A 12 7.88 2.37 7.28
C PHE A 12 6.51 2.37 7.96
N PRO A 13 5.65 3.36 7.67
CA PRO A 13 4.24 3.27 8.02
C PRO A 13 3.65 1.96 7.50
N ARG A 14 2.83 1.30 8.32
CA ARG A 14 2.24 0.00 7.99
C ARG A 14 0.76 0.12 7.72
N ALA A 15 0.34 -0.32 6.54
CA ALA A 15 -1.06 -0.52 6.21
C ALA A 15 -1.43 -1.99 6.51
N VAL A 16 -2.32 -2.19 7.49
CA VAL A 16 -2.72 -3.52 7.98
C VAL A 16 -4.15 -3.90 7.63
N SER A 17 -4.92 -2.94 7.12
CA SER A 17 -6.30 -3.10 6.69
C SER A 17 -6.53 -2.30 5.40
N VAL A 18 -7.57 -2.68 4.66
CA VAL A 18 -8.03 -1.97 3.46
C VAL A 18 -9.47 -1.53 3.70
N LEU A 19 -9.77 -0.30 3.35
CA LEU A 19 -11.12 0.25 3.25
C LEU A 19 -11.50 0.33 1.78
N ALA A 20 -12.62 -0.31 1.43
CA ALA A 20 -13.13 -0.23 0.07
C ALA A 20 -13.49 1.21 -0.29
N ALA A 21 -13.34 1.59 -1.56
CA ALA A 21 -13.64 2.94 -2.05
C ALA A 21 -15.04 3.45 -1.65
N GLY A 22 -16.03 2.56 -1.56
CA GLY A 22 -17.39 2.89 -1.12
C GLY A 22 -17.56 3.12 0.38
N GLU A 23 -16.65 2.59 1.21
CA GLU A 23 -16.67 2.70 2.68
C GLU A 23 -15.71 3.78 3.20
N ALA A 24 -14.72 4.16 2.40
CA ALA A 24 -13.69 5.14 2.75
C ALA A 24 -14.23 6.55 3.07
N GLY A 25 -15.50 6.83 2.73
CA GLY A 25 -16.19 8.07 3.10
C GLY A 25 -15.42 9.34 2.73
N ALA A 26 -15.50 10.36 3.59
CA ALA A 26 -14.84 11.66 3.41
C ALA A 26 -13.47 11.76 4.10
N VAL A 27 -12.89 10.64 4.56
CA VAL A 27 -11.55 10.66 5.19
C VAL A 27 -10.55 11.19 4.16
N ALA A 28 -9.60 12.05 4.53
CA ALA A 28 -8.55 12.47 3.60
C ALA A 28 -7.49 11.35 3.51
N PRO A 29 -7.12 10.87 2.31
CA PRO A 29 -6.07 9.87 2.19
C PRO A 29 -4.73 10.49 2.60
N TYR A 30 -3.89 9.73 3.30
CA TYR A 30 -2.54 10.17 3.65
C TYR A 30 -1.75 10.49 2.38
N ASP A 31 -1.73 9.54 1.43
CA ASP A 31 -1.13 9.68 0.10
C ASP A 31 -1.83 8.75 -0.89
N ARG A 32 -1.46 8.83 -2.17
CA ARG A 32 -1.88 7.92 -3.23
C ARG A 32 -0.69 7.10 -3.70
N ALA A 33 -0.85 5.78 -3.82
CA ALA A 33 0.09 4.93 -4.55
C ALA A 33 -0.49 4.61 -5.94
N VAL A 34 0.35 4.66 -6.97
CA VAL A 34 -0.02 4.24 -8.33
C VAL A 34 0.54 2.84 -8.56
N LEU A 35 -0.34 1.85 -8.59
CA LEU A 35 0.01 0.45 -8.78
C LEU A 35 -0.47 -0.02 -10.16
N ALA A 36 0.37 -0.77 -10.86
CA ALA A 36 -0.07 -1.46 -12.06
C ALA A 36 -1.13 -2.52 -11.74
N HIS A 37 -1.92 -2.94 -12.72
CA HIS A 37 -3.01 -3.89 -12.50
C HIS A 37 -2.54 -5.17 -11.80
N ASP A 38 -1.41 -5.73 -12.24
CA ASP A 38 -0.84 -6.95 -11.67
C ASP A 38 -0.32 -6.76 -10.24
N GLU A 39 0.01 -5.51 -9.87
CA GLU A 39 0.51 -5.15 -8.55
C GLU A 39 -0.59 -4.86 -7.54
N ARG A 40 -1.87 -4.89 -7.96
CA ARG A 40 -3.02 -4.69 -7.08
C ARG A 40 -3.26 -5.86 -6.13
N HIS A 41 -2.67 -7.02 -6.40
CA HIS A 41 -2.74 -8.19 -5.51
C HIS A 41 -1.65 -8.08 -4.44
N LEU A 42 -1.99 -7.46 -3.30
CA LEU A 42 -1.06 -7.20 -2.22
C LEU A 42 -1.36 -8.06 -0.99
N ARG A 43 -0.30 -8.56 -0.35
CA ARG A 43 -0.34 -9.15 0.99
C ARG A 43 0.71 -8.49 1.87
N ARG A 44 1.97 -8.84 1.64
CA ARG A 44 3.13 -8.24 2.31
C ARG A 44 4.09 -7.67 1.29
N ARG A 45 4.01 -6.36 1.04
CA ARG A 45 4.84 -5.68 0.05
C ARG A 45 5.08 -4.23 0.43
N ALA A 46 6.31 -3.76 0.27
CA ALA A 46 6.61 -2.34 0.33
C ALA A 46 6.21 -1.70 -1.01
N ILE A 47 5.35 -0.69 -0.96
CA ILE A 47 4.93 0.11 -2.11
C ILE A 47 5.47 1.53 -1.97
N GLU A 48 5.72 2.16 -3.11
CA GLU A 48 6.07 3.58 -3.16
C GLU A 48 4.83 4.39 -3.48
N THR A 49 4.65 5.48 -2.74
CA THR A 49 3.56 6.43 -2.92
C THR A 49 3.95 7.50 -3.95
N ALA A 50 2.98 8.30 -4.40
CA ALA A 50 3.20 9.37 -5.36
C ALA A 50 4.15 10.47 -4.83
N ARG A 51 4.32 10.60 -3.52
CA ARG A 51 5.32 11.49 -2.91
C ARG A 51 6.70 10.85 -2.71
N SER A 52 6.92 9.67 -3.28
CA SER A 52 8.14 8.86 -3.10
C SER A 52 8.37 8.37 -1.66
N ASP A 53 7.32 8.42 -0.81
CA ASP A 53 7.36 7.76 0.50
C ASP A 53 7.10 6.26 0.35
N LYS A 54 7.74 5.46 1.21
CA LYS A 54 7.60 4.01 1.24
C LYS A 54 6.65 3.58 2.35
N VAL A 55 5.64 2.81 1.98
CA VAL A 55 4.66 2.24 2.90
C VAL A 55 4.73 0.73 2.82
N LEU A 56 4.74 0.06 3.97
CA LEU A 56 4.68 -1.40 4.03
C LEU A 56 3.21 -1.83 4.13
N VAL A 57 2.69 -2.44 3.08
CA VAL A 57 1.41 -3.14 3.11
C VAL A 57 1.66 -4.51 3.75
N ASP A 58 1.01 -4.80 4.86
CA ASP A 58 1.05 -6.09 5.56
C ASP A 58 -0.35 -6.51 5.98
N LEU A 59 -1.07 -7.06 5.00
CA LEU A 59 -2.41 -7.59 5.15
C LEU A 59 -2.35 -9.06 5.59
N PRO A 60 -3.35 -9.54 6.36
CA PRO A 60 -3.39 -10.93 6.82
C PRO A 60 -3.45 -11.92 5.64
N GLU A 61 -4.18 -11.54 4.59
CA GLU A 61 -4.41 -12.33 3.37
C GLU A 61 -4.13 -11.52 2.10
N PRO A 62 -3.93 -12.17 0.94
CA PRO A 62 -3.82 -11.48 -0.34
C PRO A 62 -5.13 -10.79 -0.71
N VAL A 63 -5.09 -9.47 -0.87
CA VAL A 63 -6.23 -8.64 -1.25
C VAL A 63 -5.95 -7.98 -2.60
N ALA A 64 -6.95 -7.98 -3.48
CA ALA A 64 -6.92 -7.23 -4.73
C ALA A 64 -7.46 -5.82 -4.50
N LEU A 65 -6.58 -4.82 -4.53
CA LEU A 65 -6.95 -3.42 -4.40
C LEU A 65 -7.63 -2.91 -5.67
N ASN A 66 -8.78 -2.26 -5.51
CA ASN A 66 -9.47 -1.56 -6.56
C ASN A 66 -9.07 -0.08 -6.59
N ASP A 67 -9.47 0.60 -7.67
CA ASP A 67 -9.28 2.04 -7.75
C ASP A 67 -10.12 2.75 -6.67
N GLY A 68 -9.45 3.59 -5.86
CA GLY A 68 -10.09 4.34 -4.78
C GLY A 68 -10.11 3.66 -3.41
N ASP A 69 -9.64 2.42 -3.28
CA ASP A 69 -9.44 1.73 -1.99
C ASP A 69 -8.35 2.42 -1.15
N ARG A 70 -8.41 2.30 0.18
CA ARG A 70 -7.58 3.09 1.12
C ARG A 70 -7.03 2.31 2.30
#